data_AF-A0A6I4LZG6-F1
#
_entry.id   AF-A0A6I4LZG6-F1
#
_cell.length_a   1.000
_cell.length_b   1.000
_cell.length_c   1.000
_cell.angle_alpha   90.00
_cell.angle_beta   90.00
_cell.angle_gamma   90.00
#
_symmetry.space_group_name_H-M   'P 1'
#
loop_
_entity.id
_entity.type
_entity.pdbx_description
1 polymer ?
#
loop_
_entity_poly.entity_id
_entity_poly.type
_entity_poly.pdbx_seq_one_letter_code
_entity_poly.pdbx_strand_id
1 'polypeptide(L)'
;MSLAMKRLKNLGWLALVFMVAILLYPLSLNVAAVHSDLIAVDRQILDTKREISFLQAEIRTRASLQQLEEWNELLYGYAPPTAAQFVDGEAALAGLGSDMPVTKPVMVAVNEQPSGLVNAGKSNAASQNTGSSFEIVIAEKPVPAVQKPKVEQSRTERLARMDEKLLSDDLMRDIAAKADRERKGL
;
A
#
# COMPACT_ATOMS: atom_id res chain seq x y z
N MET A 1 46.93 -69.82 -19.20
CA MET A 1 46.84 -68.34 -19.38
C MET A 1 45.40 -67.76 -19.29
N SER A 2 44.33 -68.54 -19.11
CA SER A 2 42.95 -68.00 -19.09
C SER A 2 42.47 -67.45 -17.74
N LEU A 3 43.09 -67.86 -16.63
CA LEU A 3 42.73 -67.42 -15.26
C LEU A 3 43.06 -65.93 -15.01
N ALA A 4 44.23 -65.46 -15.46
CA ALA A 4 44.62 -64.05 -15.32
C ALA A 4 43.69 -63.11 -16.09
N MET A 5 43.23 -63.52 -17.28
CA MET A 5 42.33 -62.72 -18.11
C MET A 5 40.91 -62.62 -17.53
N LYS A 6 40.40 -63.69 -16.89
CA LYS A 6 39.12 -63.63 -16.16
C LYS A 6 39.20 -62.72 -14.93
N ARG A 7 40.31 -62.73 -14.20
CA ARG A 7 40.54 -61.83 -13.06
C ARG A 7 40.63 -60.37 -13.50
N LEU A 8 41.30 -60.10 -14.62
CA LEU A 8 41.38 -58.76 -15.20
C LEU A 8 39.99 -58.24 -15.64
N LYS A 9 39.16 -59.09 -16.24
CA LYS A 9 37.78 -58.72 -16.61
C LYS A 9 36.90 -58.43 -15.39
N ASN A 10 37.05 -59.21 -14.32
CA ASN A 10 36.33 -58.96 -13.07
C ASN A 10 36.80 -57.67 -12.39
N LEU A 11 38.10 -57.37 -12.44
CA LEU A 11 38.67 -56.13 -11.90
C LEU A 11 38.24 -54.90 -12.71
N GLY A 12 38.13 -55.02 -14.04
CA GLY A 12 37.59 -53.98 -14.91
C GLY A 12 36.12 -53.67 -14.60
N TRP A 13 35.31 -54.70 -14.33
CA TRP A 13 33.92 -54.53 -13.89
C TRP A 13 33.83 -53.80 -12.53
N LEU A 14 34.69 -54.16 -11.58
CA LEU A 14 34.76 -53.48 -10.28
C LEU A 14 35.16 -52.01 -10.44
N ALA A 15 36.18 -51.73 -11.26
CA ALA A 15 36.64 -50.37 -11.54
C ALA A 15 35.54 -49.51 -12.20
N LEU A 16 34.75 -50.10 -13.11
CA LEU A 16 33.63 -49.42 -13.74
C LEU A 16 32.55 -49.04 -12.71
N VAL A 17 32.15 -49.97 -11.83
CA VAL A 17 31.16 -49.67 -10.77
C VAL A 17 31.70 -48.60 -9.82
N PHE A 18 32.98 -48.69 -9.44
CA PHE A 18 33.60 -47.70 -8.56
C PHE A 18 33.65 -46.31 -9.20
N MET A 19 33.95 -46.25 -10.51
CA MET A 19 33.95 -45.00 -11.27
C MET A 19 32.55 -44.38 -11.35
N VAL A 20 31.50 -45.19 -11.57
CA VAL A 20 30.10 -44.73 -11.51
C VAL A 20 29.75 -44.22 -10.12
N ALA A 21 30.18 -44.91 -9.05
CA ALA A 21 29.92 -44.47 -7.68
C ALA A 21 30.59 -43.12 -7.36
N ILE A 22 31.84 -42.92 -7.82
CA ILE A 22 32.54 -41.63 -7.70
C ILE A 22 31.81 -40.54 -8.47
N LEU A 23 31.31 -40.83 -9.67
CA LEU A 23 30.55 -39.87 -10.48
C LEU A 23 29.17 -39.53 -9.89
N LEU A 24 28.57 -40.45 -9.14
CA LEU A 24 27.28 -40.22 -8.49
C LEU A 24 27.39 -39.37 -7.22
N TYR A 25 28.57 -39.34 -6.59
CA TYR A 25 28.84 -38.52 -5.40
C TYR A 25 28.53 -37.02 -5.59
N PRO A 26 29.06 -36.32 -6.62
CA PRO A 26 28.74 -34.91 -6.84
C PRO A 26 27.28 -34.68 -7.21
N LEU A 27 26.58 -35.69 -7.74
CA LEU A 27 25.15 -35.60 -8.03
C LEU A 27 24.33 -35.48 -6.73
N SER A 28 24.68 -36.26 -5.70
CA SER A 28 24.05 -36.17 -4.38
C SER A 28 24.38 -34.87 -3.66
N LEU A 29 25.60 -34.34 -3.84
CA LEU A 29 26.02 -33.08 -3.24
C LEU A 29 25.38 -31.86 -3.92
N ASN A 30 25.20 -31.90 -5.24
CA ASN A 30 24.56 -30.83 -6.00
C ASN A 30 23.11 -30.59 -5.58
N VAL A 31 22.37 -31.65 -5.20
CA VAL A 31 20.99 -31.50 -4.71
C VAL A 31 20.93 -30.62 -3.46
N ALA A 32 21.92 -30.73 -2.56
CA ALA A 32 21.98 -29.89 -1.37
C ALA A 32 22.28 -28.42 -1.70
N ALA A 33 23.18 -28.16 -2.66
CA ALA A 33 23.47 -26.81 -3.12
C ALA A 33 22.27 -26.17 -3.83
N VAL A 34 21.62 -26.90 -4.74
CA VAL A 34 20.42 -26.44 -5.47
C VAL A 34 19.26 -26.17 -4.51
N HIS A 35 19.09 -26.98 -3.47
CA HIS A 35 18.07 -26.74 -2.45
C HIS A 35 18.34 -25.44 -1.67
N SER A 36 19.60 -25.13 -1.37
CA SER A 36 19.99 -23.86 -0.73
C SER A 36 19.70 -22.65 -1.64
N ASP A 37 20.03 -22.76 -2.93
CA ASP A 37 19.75 -21.71 -3.92
C ASP A 37 18.25 -21.49 -4.08
N LEU A 38 17.46 -22.55 -4.08
CA LEU A 38 16.00 -22.46 -4.14
C LEU A 38 15.43 -21.70 -2.94
N ILE A 39 15.89 -22.00 -1.72
CA ILE A 39 15.48 -21.28 -0.50
C ILE A 39 15.85 -19.78 -0.60
N ALA A 40 17.01 -19.45 -1.16
CA ALA A 40 17.42 -18.06 -1.34
C ALA A 40 16.49 -17.33 -2.33
N VAL A 41 16.12 -17.96 -3.44
CA VAL A 41 15.16 -17.42 -4.41
C VAL A 41 13.76 -17.26 -3.80
N ASP A 42 13.28 -18.25 -3.04
CA ASP A 42 11.97 -18.16 -2.36
C ASP A 42 11.90 -16.97 -1.41
N ARG A 43 12.98 -16.68 -0.67
CA ARG A 43 13.09 -15.49 0.18
C ARG A 43 13.01 -14.21 -0.65
N GLN A 44 13.74 -14.12 -1.75
CA GLN A 44 13.68 -12.96 -2.66
C GLN A 44 12.28 -12.74 -3.23
N ILE A 45 11.56 -13.82 -3.58
CA ILE A 45 10.17 -13.75 -4.04
C ILE A 45 9.27 -13.17 -2.95
N LEU A 46 9.42 -13.60 -1.69
CA LEU A 46 8.63 -13.09 -0.58
C LEU A 46 8.91 -11.60 -0.31
N ASP A 47 10.17 -11.18 -0.36
CA ASP A 47 10.55 -9.78 -0.18
C ASP A 47 9.99 -8.91 -1.32
N THR A 48 10.13 -9.36 -2.56
CA THR A 48 9.58 -8.67 -3.74
C THR A 48 8.05 -8.56 -3.66
N LYS A 49 7.36 -9.62 -3.22
CA LYS A 49 5.90 -9.59 -3.02
C LYS A 49 5.48 -8.56 -1.96
N ARG A 50 6.28 -8.41 -0.89
CA ARG A 50 6.04 -7.42 0.16
C ARG A 50 6.27 -5.99 -0.36
N GLU A 51 7.29 -5.78 -1.17
CA GLU A 51 7.52 -4.49 -1.81
C GLU A 51 6.38 -4.12 -2.76
N ILE A 52 5.92 -5.07 -3.59
CA ILE A 52 4.76 -4.86 -4.47
C ILE A 52 3.51 -4.50 -3.68
N SER A 53 3.22 -5.20 -2.58
CA SER A 53 2.04 -4.89 -1.77
C SER A 53 2.13 -3.52 -1.10
N PHE A 54 3.32 -3.12 -0.66
CA PHE A 54 3.59 -1.78 -0.15
C PHE A 54 3.37 -0.71 -1.22
N LEU A 55 3.98 -0.85 -2.40
CA LEU A 55 3.82 0.09 -3.52
C LEU A 55 2.35 0.19 -3.97
N GLN A 56 1.62 -0.92 -3.99
CA GLN A 56 0.19 -0.89 -4.29
C GLN A 56 -0.63 -0.14 -3.23
N ALA A 57 -0.28 -0.27 -1.96
CA ALA A 57 -0.94 0.48 -0.88
C ALA A 57 -0.67 1.99 -1.03
N GLU A 58 0.55 2.38 -1.36
CA GLU A 58 0.93 3.78 -1.60
C GLU A 58 0.22 4.36 -2.84
N ILE A 59 0.15 3.62 -3.95
CA ILE A 59 -0.55 4.06 -5.15
C ILE A 59 -2.06 4.20 -4.89
N ARG A 60 -2.67 3.26 -4.16
CA ARG A 60 -4.11 3.34 -3.81
C ARG A 60 -4.41 4.57 -2.96
N THR A 61 -3.55 4.90 -2.00
CA THR A 61 -3.73 6.11 -1.19
C THR A 61 -3.57 7.38 -2.01
N ARG A 62 -2.59 7.46 -2.93
CA ARG A 62 -2.43 8.63 -3.82
C ARG A 62 -3.56 8.78 -4.85
N ALA A 63 -3.99 7.69 -5.47
CA ALA A 63 -5.07 7.71 -6.46
C ALA A 63 -6.43 8.06 -5.82
N SER A 64 -6.68 7.61 -4.58
CA SER A 64 -7.92 7.92 -3.87
C SER A 64 -8.07 9.42 -3.59
N LEU A 65 -6.98 10.14 -3.29
CA LEU A 65 -7.03 11.58 -3.06
C LEU A 65 -7.34 12.35 -4.35
N GLN A 66 -6.65 12.02 -5.45
CA GLN A 66 -6.90 12.63 -6.76
C GLN A 66 -8.34 12.38 -7.24
N GLN A 67 -8.86 11.17 -7.01
CA GLN A 67 -10.24 10.85 -7.37
C GLN A 67 -11.27 11.63 -6.53
N LEU A 68 -11.01 11.81 -5.22
CA LEU A 68 -11.85 12.65 -4.36
C LEU A 68 -11.81 14.12 -4.80
N GLU A 69 -10.66 14.63 -5.23
CA GLU A 69 -10.50 15.97 -5.77
C GLU A 69 -11.29 16.14 -7.08
N GLU A 70 -11.16 15.20 -8.02
CA GLU A 70 -11.90 15.20 -9.28
C GLU A 70 -13.42 15.14 -9.05
N TRP A 71 -13.87 14.32 -8.10
CA TRP A 71 -15.29 14.22 -7.74
C TRP A 71 -15.79 15.48 -7.04
N ASN A 72 -14.97 16.06 -6.17
CA ASN A 72 -15.29 17.33 -5.53
C ASN A 72 -15.40 18.45 -6.57
N GLU A 73 -14.46 18.55 -7.51
CA GLU A 73 -14.49 19.54 -8.60
C GLU A 73 -15.73 19.37 -9.50
N LEU A 74 -16.06 18.13 -9.89
CA LEU A 74 -17.17 17.85 -10.80
C LEU A 74 -18.54 18.13 -10.17
N LEU A 75 -18.71 17.87 -8.87
CA LEU A 75 -20.03 17.83 -8.23
C LEU A 75 -20.29 18.99 -7.26
N TYR A 76 -19.26 19.47 -6.55
CA TYR A 76 -19.42 20.38 -5.41
C TYR A 76 -18.59 21.66 -5.47
N GLY A 77 -17.41 21.63 -6.10
CA GLY A 77 -16.49 22.76 -6.20
C GLY A 77 -15.96 23.26 -4.85
N TYR A 78 -15.91 22.42 -3.81
CA TYR A 78 -15.44 22.89 -2.51
C TYR A 78 -13.94 23.18 -2.53
N ALA A 79 -13.54 24.35 -2.03
CA ALA A 79 -12.15 24.67 -1.75
C ALA A 79 -11.84 24.42 -0.27
N PRO A 80 -10.61 24.00 0.09
CA PRO A 80 -10.22 23.91 1.49
C PRO A 80 -10.34 25.30 2.15
N PRO A 81 -10.83 25.37 3.40
CA PRO A 81 -10.99 26.64 4.11
C PRO A 81 -9.64 27.34 4.28
N THR A 82 -9.62 28.62 3.98
CA THR A 82 -8.42 29.45 4.09
C THR A 82 -8.16 29.87 5.54
N ALA A 83 -6.91 30.15 5.89
CA ALA A 83 -6.53 30.57 7.25
C ALA A 83 -7.38 31.75 7.78
N ALA A 84 -7.80 32.67 6.90
CA ALA A 84 -8.63 33.81 7.24
C ALA A 84 -10.08 33.46 7.63
N GLN A 85 -10.54 32.23 7.37
CA GLN A 85 -11.86 31.74 7.77
C GLN A 85 -11.85 31.09 9.15
N PHE A 86 -10.66 30.87 9.73
CA PHE A 86 -10.52 30.39 11.09
C PHE A 86 -10.43 31.56 12.04
N VAL A 87 -11.05 31.41 13.21
CA VAL A 87 -11.04 32.41 14.27
C VAL A 87 -9.85 32.14 15.19
N ASP A 88 -9.03 33.15 15.42
CA ASP A 88 -7.84 33.04 16.25
C ASP A 88 -8.20 33.03 17.75
N GLY A 89 -8.40 31.82 18.28
CA GLY A 89 -8.48 31.56 19.72
C GLY A 89 -9.85 31.71 20.36
N GLU A 90 -9.93 31.30 21.63
CA GLU A 90 -11.18 31.13 22.38
C GLU A 90 -11.91 32.46 22.64
N ALA A 91 -11.17 33.55 22.82
CA ALA A 91 -11.73 34.88 23.04
C ALA A 91 -12.46 35.43 21.80
N ALA A 92 -11.89 35.23 20.61
CA ALA A 92 -12.52 35.63 19.36
C ALA A 92 -13.70 34.70 19.00
N LEU A 93 -13.64 33.44 19.42
CA LEU A 93 -14.77 32.50 19.30
C LEU A 93 -15.94 32.88 20.21
N ALA A 94 -15.67 33.35 21.44
CA ALA A 94 -16.69 33.77 22.41
C ALA A 94 -17.52 34.97 21.92
N GLY A 95 -16.93 35.85 21.09
CA GLY A 95 -17.62 36.98 20.46
C GLY A 95 -18.48 36.62 19.25
N LEU A 96 -18.29 35.44 18.65
CA LEU A 96 -19.03 35.03 17.44
C LEU A 96 -20.43 34.46 17.75
N GLY A 97 -20.63 33.95 18.98
CA GLY A 97 -21.90 33.35 19.42
C GLY A 97 -22.87 34.32 20.12
N SER A 98 -22.52 35.60 20.28
CA SER A 98 -23.29 36.54 21.09
C SER A 98 -24.26 37.39 20.27
N ASP A 99 -25.37 36.81 19.83
CA ASP A 99 -26.63 37.56 19.62
C ASP A 99 -27.49 37.50 20.89
N MET A 100 -26.85 37.67 22.05
CA MET A 100 -27.56 37.96 23.29
C MET A 100 -27.50 39.48 23.53
N PRO A 101 -28.63 40.12 23.86
CA PRO A 101 -28.67 41.56 24.08
C PRO A 101 -27.64 41.93 25.13
N VAL A 102 -26.81 42.92 24.82
CA VAL A 102 -25.80 43.51 25.72
C VAL A 102 -26.49 43.92 27.02
N THR A 103 -26.54 43.00 27.98
CA THR A 103 -26.91 43.31 29.34
C THR A 103 -25.69 43.98 29.95
N LYS A 104 -25.88 45.23 30.34
CA LYS A 104 -24.89 46.08 31.01
C LYS A 104 -24.16 45.27 32.10
N PRO A 105 -22.83 45.40 32.22
CA PRO A 105 -22.06 44.61 33.18
C PRO A 105 -22.58 44.87 34.60
N VAL A 106 -23.04 43.81 35.26
CA VAL A 106 -23.34 43.83 36.69
C VAL A 106 -22.00 43.88 37.42
N MET A 107 -21.74 45.00 38.08
CA MET A 107 -20.58 45.13 38.97
C MET A 107 -20.76 44.19 40.15
N VAL A 108 -20.04 43.06 40.15
CA VAL A 108 -19.91 42.22 41.34
C VAL A 108 -18.80 42.83 42.18
N ALA A 109 -19.14 43.29 43.38
CA ALA A 109 -18.16 43.71 44.37
C ALA A 109 -17.26 42.52 44.73
N VAL A 110 -15.98 42.62 44.37
CA VAL A 110 -14.95 41.70 44.83
C VAL A 110 -14.73 41.96 46.32
N ASN A 111 -15.05 40.98 47.16
CA ASN A 111 -14.56 40.94 48.53
C ASN A 111 -13.11 40.47 48.50
N GLU A 112 -12.21 41.26 49.08
CA GLU A 112 -10.77 41.00 49.12
C GLU A 112 -10.46 39.71 49.87
N GLN A 113 -10.04 38.67 49.14
CA GLN A 113 -9.24 37.57 49.70
C GLN A 113 -8.11 37.22 48.72
N PRO A 114 -6.84 37.34 49.14
CA PRO A 114 -5.71 37.05 48.26
C PRO A 114 -5.41 35.55 48.30
N SER A 115 -5.47 34.88 47.16
CA SER A 115 -4.72 33.63 47.00
C SER A 115 -4.57 33.23 45.53
N GLY A 116 -3.32 32.98 45.13
CA GLY A 116 -2.98 32.22 43.94
C GLY A 116 -2.38 33.03 42.80
N LEU A 117 -1.08 33.27 42.85
CA LEU A 117 -0.26 33.64 41.70
C LEU A 117 -0.42 32.60 40.58
N VAL A 118 -1.08 32.95 39.49
CA VAL A 118 -0.91 32.24 38.22
C VAL A 118 0.08 33.03 37.37
N ASN A 119 1.29 32.48 37.27
CA ASN A 119 2.35 32.94 36.40
C ASN A 119 1.81 33.16 34.99
N ALA A 120 1.78 34.42 34.53
CA ALA A 120 1.72 34.75 33.12
C ALA A 120 3.05 34.30 32.48
N GLY A 121 3.09 33.06 32.02
CA GLY A 121 4.16 32.54 31.17
C GLY A 121 4.20 33.34 29.88
N LYS A 122 5.17 34.25 29.78
CA LYS A 122 5.57 34.91 28.53
C LYS A 122 6.05 33.83 27.55
N SER A 123 5.27 33.51 26.53
CA SER A 123 5.75 32.78 25.37
C SER A 123 6.20 33.78 24.31
N ASN A 124 7.53 33.93 24.21
CA ASN A 124 8.18 34.55 23.07
C ASN A 124 7.94 33.67 21.83
N ALA A 125 7.10 34.12 20.89
CA ALA A 125 7.04 33.56 19.55
C ALA A 125 8.07 34.27 18.66
N ALA A 126 9.32 33.83 18.73
CA ALA A 126 10.31 34.11 17.69
C ALA A 126 10.15 33.05 16.58
N SER A 127 9.37 33.35 15.55
CA SER A 127 9.46 32.62 14.28
C SER A 127 10.37 33.39 13.34
N GLN A 128 11.61 32.93 13.25
CA GLN A 128 12.58 33.39 12.26
C GLN A 128 12.14 32.85 10.89
N ASN A 129 11.54 33.72 10.08
CA ASN A 129 11.27 33.42 8.69
C ASN A 129 12.60 33.59 7.91
N THR A 130 13.37 32.50 7.79
CA THR A 130 14.48 32.46 6.84
C THR A 130 13.88 32.38 5.45
N GLY A 131 14.00 33.48 4.70
CA GLY A 131 13.65 33.54 3.30
C GLY A 131 14.48 32.55 2.48
N SER A 132 13.79 31.64 1.79
CA SER A 132 14.27 31.07 0.55
C SER A 132 13.20 31.34 -0.49
N SER A 133 13.36 32.45 -1.20
CA SER A 133 12.60 32.77 -2.40
C SER A 133 12.82 31.65 -3.41
N PHE A 134 11.79 30.85 -3.67
CA PHE A 134 11.76 30.00 -4.87
C PHE A 134 11.14 30.81 -5.99
N GLU A 135 12.02 31.42 -6.80
CA GLU A 135 11.67 32.05 -8.07
C GLU A 135 11.24 30.95 -9.05
N ILE A 136 9.96 30.94 -9.40
CA ILE A 136 9.41 30.01 -10.41
C ILE A 136 9.78 30.59 -11.78
N VAL A 137 10.87 30.08 -12.35
CA VAL A 137 11.21 30.29 -13.76
C VAL A 137 10.27 29.43 -14.60
N ILE A 138 9.33 30.09 -15.29
CA ILE A 138 8.49 29.44 -16.29
C ILE A 138 9.35 29.23 -17.54
N ALA A 139 9.92 28.03 -17.68
CA ALA A 139 10.49 27.57 -18.92
C ALA A 139 9.39 26.95 -19.79
N GLU A 140 8.91 27.72 -20.76
CA GLU A 140 8.01 27.25 -21.81
C GLU A 140 8.78 26.29 -22.72
N LYS A 141 8.47 24.99 -22.62
CA LYS A 141 8.89 23.95 -23.57
C LYS A 141 7.65 23.16 -23.97
N PRO A 142 7.44 22.88 -25.27
CA PRO A 142 6.14 22.43 -25.76
C PRO A 142 5.87 21.00 -25.32
N VAL A 143 4.67 20.80 -24.76
CA VAL A 143 4.10 19.52 -24.36
C VAL A 143 3.79 18.70 -25.62
N PRO A 144 4.35 17.48 -25.79
CA PRO A 144 3.78 16.54 -26.75
C PRO A 144 2.40 16.11 -26.24
N ALA A 145 1.39 16.24 -27.11
CA ALA A 145 0.00 15.94 -26.82
C ALA A 145 -0.17 14.61 -26.07
N VAL A 146 -0.61 14.69 -24.80
CA VAL A 146 -1.07 13.56 -24.02
C VAL A 146 -2.38 13.08 -24.63
N GLN A 147 -2.34 11.94 -25.32
CA GLN A 147 -3.53 11.22 -25.74
C GLN A 147 -4.24 10.69 -24.48
N LYS A 148 -5.50 11.09 -24.29
CA LYS A 148 -6.38 10.59 -23.22
C LYS A 148 -6.41 9.06 -23.27
N PRO A 149 -6.05 8.33 -22.20
CA PRO A 149 -5.97 6.89 -22.26
C PRO A 149 -7.38 6.28 -22.19
N LYS A 150 -7.65 5.34 -23.10
CA LYS A 150 -8.89 4.58 -23.30
C LYS A 150 -9.10 3.54 -22.18
N VAL A 151 -9.11 3.97 -20.92
CA VAL A 151 -9.07 3.08 -19.74
C VAL A 151 -10.47 2.63 -19.29
N GLU A 152 -11.49 3.46 -19.45
CA GLU A 152 -12.85 3.12 -18.99
C GLU A 152 -13.43 1.87 -19.68
N GLN A 153 -13.24 1.74 -21.01
CA GLN A 153 -13.71 0.56 -21.73
C GLN A 153 -13.07 -0.73 -21.20
N SER A 154 -11.78 -0.70 -20.82
CA SER A 154 -11.07 -1.91 -20.40
C SER A 154 -11.52 -2.45 -19.04
N ARG A 155 -11.96 -1.59 -18.11
CA ARG A 155 -12.44 -2.02 -16.79
C ARG A 155 -13.88 -2.51 -16.87
N THR A 156 -14.74 -1.77 -17.55
CA THR A 156 -16.16 -2.14 -17.71
C THR A 156 -16.30 -3.43 -18.52
N GLU A 157 -15.50 -3.62 -19.57
CA GLU A 157 -15.50 -4.85 -20.36
C GLU A 157 -14.98 -6.05 -19.57
N ARG A 158 -13.96 -5.86 -18.71
CA ARG A 158 -13.48 -6.93 -17.82
C ARG A 158 -14.52 -7.31 -16.76
N LEU A 159 -15.21 -6.33 -16.18
CA LEU A 159 -16.29 -6.56 -15.22
C LEU A 159 -17.46 -7.31 -15.86
N ALA A 160 -17.89 -6.90 -17.05
CA ALA A 160 -18.93 -7.58 -17.80
C ALA A 160 -18.57 -9.05 -18.12
N ARG A 161 -17.33 -9.32 -18.53
CA ARG A 161 -16.86 -10.71 -18.78
C ARG A 161 -16.78 -11.56 -17.53
N MET A 162 -16.50 -10.95 -16.36
CA MET A 162 -16.51 -11.68 -15.10
C MET A 162 -17.94 -11.98 -14.64
N ASP A 163 -18.85 -11.02 -14.79
CA ASP A 163 -20.27 -11.17 -14.48
C ASP A 163 -20.91 -12.28 -15.33
N GLU A 164 -20.66 -12.28 -16.64
CA GLU A 164 -21.11 -13.33 -17.56
C GLU A 164 -20.57 -14.72 -17.19
N LYS A 165 -19.33 -14.79 -16.66
CA LYS A 165 -18.74 -16.05 -16.22
C LYS A 165 -19.31 -16.54 -14.90
N LEU A 166 -19.64 -15.64 -13.98
CA LEU A 166 -20.24 -15.94 -12.68
C LEU A 166 -21.73 -16.28 -12.78
N LEU A 167 -22.45 -15.69 -13.74
CA LEU A 167 -23.85 -15.98 -14.04
C LEU A 167 -24.03 -17.05 -15.12
N SER A 168 -22.97 -17.73 -15.53
CA SER A 168 -23.09 -18.80 -16.52
C SER A 168 -24.02 -19.91 -16.02
N ASP A 169 -24.98 -20.30 -16.86
CA ASP A 169 -25.99 -21.32 -16.53
C ASP A 169 -25.37 -22.65 -16.08
N ASP A 170 -24.20 -23.00 -16.61
CA ASP A 170 -23.50 -24.23 -16.24
C ASP A 170 -22.88 -24.15 -14.82
N LEU A 171 -22.33 -22.99 -14.42
CA LEU A 171 -21.85 -22.78 -13.05
C LEU A 171 -23.02 -22.76 -12.05
N MET A 172 -24.12 -22.09 -12.40
CA MET A 172 -25.34 -22.08 -11.57
C MET A 172 -25.89 -23.49 -11.39
N ARG A 173 -25.87 -24.32 -12.44
CA ARG A 173 -26.30 -25.71 -12.38
C ARG A 173 -25.35 -26.59 -11.57
N ASP A 174 -24.03 -26.36 -11.65
CA ASP A 174 -23.05 -27.09 -10.84
C ASP A 174 -23.18 -26.73 -9.34
N ILE A 175 -23.36 -25.45 -9.02
CA ILE A 175 -23.62 -25.00 -7.65
C ILE A 175 -24.91 -25.62 -7.10
N ALA A 176 -25.99 -25.62 -7.88
CA ALA A 176 -27.25 -26.24 -7.48
C ALA A 176 -27.11 -27.76 -7.27
N ALA A 177 -26.43 -28.45 -8.21
CA ALA A 177 -26.19 -29.88 -8.10
C ALA A 177 -25.31 -30.25 -6.88
N LYS A 178 -24.35 -29.39 -6.53
CA LYS A 178 -23.50 -29.58 -5.35
C LYS A 178 -24.27 -29.32 -4.06
N ALA A 179 -25.08 -28.25 -4.01
CA ALA A 179 -25.94 -27.96 -2.87
C ALA A 179 -26.96 -29.08 -2.60
N ASP A 180 -27.51 -29.70 -3.64
CA ASP A 180 -28.42 -30.84 -3.52
C ASP A 180 -27.71 -32.12 -3.01
N ARG A 181 -26.43 -32.31 -3.34
CA ARG A 181 -25.62 -33.41 -2.78
C ARG A 181 -25.37 -33.21 -1.30
N GLU A 182 -25.00 -31.99 -0.89
CA GLU A 182 -24.80 -31.65 0.52
C GLU A 182 -26.10 -31.79 1.33
N ARG A 183 -27.26 -31.39 0.78
CA ARG A 183 -28.57 -31.61 1.41
C ARG A 183 -28.95 -33.08 1.58
N LYS A 184 -28.48 -33.95 0.69
CA LYS A 184 -28.75 -35.40 0.73
C LYS A 184 -27.77 -36.18 1.61
N GLY A 185 -26.77 -35.51 2.19
CA GLY A 185 -25.93 -36.06 3.25
C GLY A 185 -25.07 -37.26 2.85
N LEU A 186 -24.47 -37.21 1.65
CA LEU A 186 -23.34 -38.09 1.26
C LEU A 186 -22.06 -37.26 1.14
#